data_AF-G8JSN1-F1
#
_entry.id   AF-G8JSN1-F1
#
_cell.length_a   1.000
_cell.length_b   1.000
_cell.length_c   1.000
_cell.angle_alpha   90.00
_cell.angle_beta   90.00
_cell.angle_gamma   90.00
#
_symmetry.space_group_name_H-M   'P 1'
#
loop_
_entity.id
_entity.type
_entity.pdbx_description
1 polymer ?
#
loop_
_entity_poly.entity_id
_entity_poly.type
_entity_poly.pdbx_seq_one_letter_code
_entity_poly.pdbx_strand_id
1 'polypeptide(L)'
;MPPKLALKQLSGMEHVAARICGPVCDSTLSVVHKVCLGNDGDVKLQYNFDTNLIRENLLLHDKKKNHYDIDEGLMNLKGILYSVTGYHFENKNSNSNARVFDCPYFSLLYYPPTHFLALARKSKPAIHITYPSEYLLNANVTSATASIHERLGVFKSNEMKARLLEVGGLLQSRGSLVPKDWSYLRVKIRKELRRSFLSEWCNLRGPEAVMAKIYLPKGIEVVPDISSLVISDILDSKGRPKEGVSKDGVYHYKIKIFPDCHTNDNFVDEVKCSVRHVANLNWDKLLIDKGARNWVDNANSNLNLSKLNRDLSKLEIPYKYHLIEHN
;
A
#
# COMPACT_ATOMS: atom_id res chain seq x y z
N MET A 1 31.87 70.65 3.00
CA MET A 1 31.22 69.32 2.85
C MET A 1 32.07 68.50 1.90
N PRO A 2 32.74 67.44 2.38
CA PRO A 2 33.70 66.71 1.57
C PRO A 2 33.01 65.73 0.60
N PRO A 3 33.72 65.32 -0.47
CA PRO A 3 33.18 64.56 -1.58
C PRO A 3 33.15 63.05 -1.30
N LYS A 4 32.22 62.33 -1.95
CA LYS A 4 32.17 60.87 -1.95
C LYS A 4 33.33 60.31 -2.79
N LEU A 5 34.25 59.64 -2.10
CA LEU A 5 35.33 58.81 -2.67
C LEU A 5 34.79 57.44 -3.11
N ALA A 6 35.31 56.98 -4.24
CA ALA A 6 35.16 55.65 -4.80
C ALA A 6 36.23 54.67 -4.27
N LEU A 7 36.09 53.39 -4.69
CA LEU A 7 36.95 52.19 -4.47
C LEU A 7 36.64 51.43 -3.16
N LYS A 8 36.60 50.09 -3.10
CA LYS A 8 37.31 49.05 -3.88
C LYS A 8 36.64 47.67 -3.66
N GLN A 9 36.69 46.79 -4.67
CA GLN A 9 36.52 45.34 -4.55
C GLN A 9 37.66 44.71 -3.73
N LEU A 10 37.34 43.72 -2.87
CA LEU A 10 38.17 42.57 -2.43
C LEU A 10 37.15 41.52 -1.88
N SER A 11 36.86 40.41 -2.56
CA SER A 11 37.57 39.11 -2.54
C SER A 11 37.73 38.48 -1.15
N GLY A 12 37.17 37.28 -0.98
CA GLY A 12 37.65 36.29 0.00
C GLY A 12 36.68 35.95 1.12
N MET A 13 35.91 34.86 0.95
CA MET A 13 35.54 33.97 2.06
C MET A 13 35.49 32.53 1.53
N GLU A 14 36.67 31.93 1.43
CA GLU A 14 36.86 30.49 1.50
C GLU A 14 36.89 30.05 2.98
N HIS A 15 36.25 28.91 3.26
CA HIS A 15 36.42 28.00 4.42
C HIS A 15 36.29 28.62 5.84
N VAL A 16 35.48 28.10 6.78
CA VAL A 16 35.48 26.75 7.34
C VAL A 16 34.14 26.60 8.08
N ALA A 17 33.24 25.74 7.61
CA ALA A 17 32.15 25.22 8.45
C ALA A 17 32.53 23.79 8.84
N ALA A 18 32.85 23.64 10.11
CA ALA A 18 33.32 22.42 10.72
C ALA A 18 32.25 21.31 10.69
N ARG A 19 32.78 20.11 10.46
CA ARG A 19 32.17 18.79 10.60
C ARG A 19 31.36 18.66 11.90
N ILE A 20 30.13 18.16 11.78
CA ILE A 20 29.62 17.12 12.68
C ILE A 20 29.16 15.98 11.78
N CYS A 21 30.10 15.09 11.49
CA CYS A 21 29.82 13.78 10.93
C CYS A 21 29.18 12.93 12.04
N GLY A 22 27.89 12.62 11.92
CA GLY A 22 27.34 11.40 12.51
C GLY A 22 27.90 10.19 11.75
N PRO A 23 28.02 9.01 12.38
CA PRO A 23 28.73 7.88 11.79
C PRO A 23 28.02 7.44 10.50
N VAL A 24 28.80 7.46 9.42
CA VAL A 24 28.51 6.71 8.21
C VAL A 24 28.53 5.24 8.63
N CYS A 25 27.36 4.66 8.85
CA CYS A 25 27.22 3.21 8.88
C CYS A 25 27.38 2.72 7.44
N ASP A 26 28.64 2.55 7.08
CA ASP A 26 29.09 1.81 5.93
C ASP A 26 28.63 0.35 6.12
N SER A 27 27.58 -0.02 5.42
CA SER A 27 27.22 -1.43 5.20
C SER A 27 26.69 -1.55 3.78
N THR A 28 27.61 -1.60 2.84
CA THR A 28 27.37 -2.18 1.52
C THR A 28 27.05 -3.67 1.70
N LEU A 29 25.78 -3.95 2.02
CA LEU A 29 25.23 -5.29 2.06
C LEU A 29 24.94 -5.76 0.62
N SER A 30 25.93 -6.41 0.00
CA SER A 30 25.68 -7.21 -1.20
C SER A 30 24.88 -8.44 -0.78
N VAL A 31 23.57 -8.42 -1.02
CA VAL A 31 22.70 -9.56 -0.74
C VAL A 31 22.63 -10.47 -1.98
N VAL A 32 23.49 -11.49 -2.01
CA VAL A 32 23.33 -12.65 -2.92
C VAL A 32 22.67 -13.75 -2.10
N HIS A 33 21.52 -14.26 -2.55
CA HIS A 33 20.92 -15.45 -1.97
C HIS A 33 20.75 -16.56 -3.00
N LYS A 34 21.25 -17.73 -2.59
CA LYS A 34 21.31 -19.01 -3.29
C LYS A 34 20.00 -19.79 -3.06
N VAL A 35 19.55 -20.51 -4.09
CA VAL A 35 18.31 -21.29 -4.14
C VAL A 35 18.56 -22.72 -3.63
N CYS A 36 17.65 -23.27 -2.83
CA CYS A 36 17.58 -24.70 -2.52
C CYS A 36 16.31 -25.31 -3.14
N LEU A 37 16.47 -26.53 -3.66
CA LEU A 37 15.55 -27.29 -4.50
C LEU A 37 14.31 -27.79 -3.74
N GLY A 38 13.18 -27.85 -4.46
CA GLY A 38 11.98 -28.55 -4.04
C GLY A 38 11.18 -28.98 -5.26
N ASN A 39 10.97 -30.29 -5.39
CA ASN A 39 10.26 -30.98 -6.45
C ASN A 39 8.78 -30.58 -6.41
N ASP A 40 8.30 -29.89 -7.44
CA ASP A 40 6.90 -29.80 -7.89
C ASP A 40 6.80 -28.52 -8.72
N GLY A 41 6.66 -28.66 -10.04
CA GLY A 41 6.87 -27.65 -11.09
C GLY A 41 5.98 -26.40 -11.13
N ASP A 42 5.72 -25.77 -9.98
CA ASP A 42 5.10 -24.45 -9.86
C ASP A 42 6.18 -23.36 -9.91
N VAL A 43 6.10 -22.42 -10.86
CA VAL A 43 6.99 -21.23 -10.87
C VAL A 43 6.58 -20.27 -9.74
N LYS A 44 7.40 -20.15 -8.69
CA LYS A 44 7.16 -19.23 -7.57
C LYS A 44 8.26 -18.19 -7.47
N LEU A 45 7.90 -16.91 -7.42
CA LEU A 45 8.85 -15.83 -7.12
C LEU A 45 9.14 -15.84 -5.61
N GLN A 46 10.33 -16.23 -5.17
CA GLN A 46 10.75 -16.10 -3.76
C GLN A 46 11.71 -14.93 -3.57
N TYR A 47 11.60 -14.28 -2.42
CA TYR A 47 12.37 -13.09 -2.06
C TYR A 47 12.99 -13.28 -0.67
N ASN A 48 14.27 -12.95 -0.51
CA ASN A 48 14.90 -12.81 0.79
C ASN A 48 14.78 -11.36 1.26
N PHE A 49 13.77 -11.11 2.07
CA PHE A 49 13.63 -9.87 2.82
C PHE A 49 14.47 -9.99 4.09
N ASP A 50 15.21 -8.96 4.47
CA ASP A 50 15.89 -8.93 5.76
C ASP A 50 14.84 -9.04 6.87
N THR A 51 14.82 -10.20 7.53
CA THR A 51 13.86 -10.48 8.60
C THR A 51 14.11 -9.62 9.83
N ASN A 52 15.27 -8.96 9.95
CA ASN A 52 15.55 -8.04 11.06
C ASN A 52 14.76 -6.73 10.93
N LEU A 53 14.58 -6.20 9.72
CA LEU A 53 13.75 -5.01 9.48
C LEU A 53 12.27 -5.29 9.81
N ILE A 54 11.81 -6.52 9.58
CA ILE A 54 10.47 -7.00 9.93
C ILE A 54 10.34 -7.19 11.45
N ARG A 55 11.40 -7.68 12.11
CA ARG A 55 11.47 -7.89 13.56
C ARG A 55 11.36 -6.58 14.34
N GLU A 56 11.92 -5.49 13.82
CA GLU A 56 11.84 -4.15 14.43
C GLU A 56 10.51 -3.43 14.15
N ASN A 57 9.87 -3.68 12.99
CA ASN A 57 8.64 -2.97 12.60
C ASN A 57 7.33 -3.67 13.01
N LEU A 58 7.35 -4.95 13.41
CA LEU A 58 6.19 -5.73 13.85
C LEU A 58 6.11 -5.97 15.36
N LEU A 59 7.03 -5.43 16.16
CA LEU A 59 6.94 -5.44 17.63
C LEU A 59 5.88 -4.44 18.11
N LEU A 60 4.66 -4.66 17.65
CA LEU A 60 3.42 -3.94 17.94
C LEU A 60 2.76 -4.36 19.26
N HIS A 61 3.46 -5.15 20.07
CA HIS A 61 2.93 -5.73 21.30
C HIS A 61 3.72 -5.19 22.49
N ASP A 62 3.35 -4.00 22.97
CA ASP A 62 3.77 -3.56 24.30
C ASP A 62 3.08 -4.47 25.34
N LYS A 63 3.89 -5.28 26.01
CA LYS A 63 3.48 -6.40 26.87
C LYS A 63 2.59 -6.01 28.07
N LYS A 64 2.41 -4.71 28.32
CA LYS A 64 1.65 -4.20 29.49
C LYS A 64 0.26 -3.69 29.15
N LYS A 65 -0.09 -3.54 27.88
CA LYS A 65 -1.41 -3.09 27.44
C LYS A 65 -1.88 -4.08 26.41
N ASN A 66 -3.01 -4.75 26.63
CA ASN A 66 -3.69 -5.58 25.61
C ASN A 66 -4.23 -4.74 24.43
N HIS A 67 -3.47 -3.73 23.99
CA HIS A 67 -3.87 -2.75 23.01
C HIS A 67 -2.69 -2.52 22.05
N TYR A 68 -2.92 -2.82 20.78
CA TYR A 68 -2.05 -2.43 19.69
C TYR A 68 -1.90 -0.90 19.66
N ASP A 69 -0.67 -0.38 19.71
CA ASP A 69 -0.41 1.04 19.50
C ASP A 69 -0.61 1.36 18.01
N ILE A 70 -1.79 1.93 17.71
CA ILE A 70 -2.18 2.27 16.34
C ILE A 70 -1.27 3.37 15.79
N ASP A 71 -0.80 4.31 16.61
CA ASP A 71 0.01 5.42 16.13
C ASP A 71 1.43 4.96 15.76
N GLU A 72 2.03 4.04 16.52
CA GLU A 72 3.28 3.39 16.15
C GLU A 72 3.12 2.54 14.86
N GLY A 73 2.09 1.70 14.80
CA GLY A 73 1.82 0.90 13.61
C GLY A 73 1.55 1.74 12.36
N LEU A 74 0.96 2.94 12.52
CA LEU A 74 0.79 3.89 11.44
C LEU A 74 2.12 4.45 10.92
N MET A 75 3.15 4.58 11.75
CA MET A 75 4.48 4.99 11.29
C MET A 75 5.13 3.90 10.45
N ASN A 76 4.90 2.63 10.79
CA ASN A 76 5.52 1.47 10.16
C ASN A 76 4.77 0.95 8.93
N LEU A 77 3.50 1.32 8.77
CA LEU A 77 2.71 0.94 7.60
C LEU A 77 3.22 1.67 6.35
N LYS A 78 3.77 0.97 5.37
CA LYS A 78 4.30 1.57 4.14
C LYS A 78 3.52 1.07 2.92
N GLY A 79 3.90 1.59 1.76
CA GLY A 79 3.34 1.18 0.48
C GLY A 79 4.26 0.21 -0.27
N ILE A 80 4.27 0.35 -1.59
CA ILE A 80 5.05 -0.46 -2.51
C ILE A 80 6.20 0.40 -3.05
N LEU A 81 7.26 -0.22 -3.55
CA LEU A 81 8.29 0.48 -4.33
C LEU A 81 7.67 1.17 -5.55
N TYR A 82 7.95 2.47 -5.70
CA TYR A 82 7.34 3.31 -6.75
C TYR A 82 7.65 2.80 -8.16
N SER A 83 8.90 2.38 -8.40
CA SER A 83 9.35 1.81 -9.67
C SER A 83 8.53 0.59 -10.10
N VAL A 84 8.23 -0.31 -9.15
CA VAL A 84 7.43 -1.51 -9.42
C VAL A 84 5.98 -1.15 -9.67
N THR A 85 5.43 -0.16 -8.95
CA THR A 85 4.07 0.34 -9.24
C THR A 85 3.99 1.04 -10.60
N GLY A 86 5.01 1.82 -10.98
CA GLY A 86 5.10 2.48 -12.28
C GLY A 86 5.10 1.45 -13.40
N TYR A 87 5.95 0.43 -13.29
CA TYR A 87 5.96 -0.71 -14.20
C TYR A 87 4.58 -1.37 -14.32
N HIS A 88 3.92 -1.66 -13.19
CA HIS A 88 2.59 -2.29 -13.20
C HIS A 88 1.54 -1.47 -13.96
N PHE A 89 1.51 -0.16 -13.75
CA PHE A 89 0.55 0.72 -14.41
C PHE A 89 0.88 0.94 -15.89
N GLU A 90 2.16 1.12 -16.25
CA GLU A 90 2.62 1.31 -17.63
C GLU A 90 2.28 0.12 -18.52
N ASN A 91 2.47 -1.10 -18.01
CA ASN A 91 2.22 -2.32 -18.77
C ASN A 91 0.75 -2.77 -18.72
N LYS A 92 -0.15 -2.00 -18.08
CA LYS A 92 -1.58 -2.33 -17.94
C LYS A 92 -1.83 -3.74 -17.38
N ASN A 93 -0.97 -4.22 -16.49
CA ASN A 93 -1.06 -5.54 -15.88
C ASN A 93 -2.17 -5.66 -14.82
N SER A 94 -3.23 -4.83 -14.91
CA SER A 94 -4.34 -4.87 -13.97
C SER A 94 -5.23 -6.08 -14.27
N ASN A 95 -5.27 -7.03 -13.33
CA ASN A 95 -6.22 -8.13 -13.38
C ASN A 95 -7.55 -7.75 -12.70
N SER A 96 -8.69 -8.04 -13.33
CA SER A 96 -10.00 -7.79 -12.75
C SER A 96 -10.25 -8.57 -11.46
N ASN A 97 -9.64 -9.75 -11.30
CA ASN A 97 -9.77 -10.59 -10.11
C ASN A 97 -9.10 -9.98 -8.88
N ALA A 98 -8.16 -9.04 -9.07
CA ALA A 98 -7.61 -8.29 -7.95
C ALA A 98 -8.66 -7.36 -7.32
N ARG A 99 -9.70 -6.93 -8.06
CA ARG A 99 -10.75 -6.05 -7.51
C ARG A 99 -11.71 -6.88 -6.66
N VAL A 100 -11.55 -6.77 -5.34
CA VAL A 100 -12.28 -7.58 -4.36
C VAL A 100 -13.37 -6.82 -3.64
N PHE A 101 -13.33 -5.48 -3.61
CA PHE A 101 -14.35 -4.69 -2.95
C PHE A 101 -14.61 -3.38 -3.69
N ASP A 102 -15.86 -2.95 -3.70
CA ASP A 102 -16.29 -1.74 -4.37
C ASP A 102 -17.40 -1.04 -3.58
N CYS A 103 -17.20 0.24 -3.30
CA CYS A 103 -18.20 1.09 -2.67
C CYS A 103 -18.24 2.47 -3.36
N PRO A 104 -19.14 3.37 -2.96
CA PRO A 104 -19.19 4.73 -3.50
C PRO A 104 -17.86 5.48 -3.39
N TYR A 105 -17.15 5.32 -2.27
CA TYR A 105 -15.94 6.08 -1.97
C TYR A 105 -14.68 5.56 -2.66
N PHE A 106 -14.56 4.25 -2.87
CA PHE A 106 -13.37 3.65 -3.44
C PHE A 106 -13.62 2.28 -4.07
N SER A 107 -12.66 1.83 -4.88
CA SER A 107 -12.48 0.42 -5.20
C SER A 107 -11.24 -0.10 -4.50
N LEU A 108 -11.29 -1.31 -3.96
CA LEU A 108 -10.13 -1.98 -3.38
C LEU A 108 -9.66 -3.09 -4.32
N LEU A 109 -8.39 -3.00 -4.70
CA LEU A 109 -7.67 -4.08 -5.33
C LEU A 109 -6.76 -4.75 -4.29
N TYR A 110 -6.85 -6.07 -4.16
CA TYR A 110 -6.01 -6.85 -3.27
C TYR A 110 -5.05 -7.71 -4.08
N TYR A 111 -3.76 -7.61 -3.77
CA TYR A 111 -2.73 -8.47 -4.35
C TYR A 111 -2.11 -9.35 -3.24
N PRO A 112 -2.21 -10.68 -3.34
CA PRO A 112 -1.75 -11.59 -2.31
C PRO A 112 -0.22 -11.62 -2.22
N PRO A 113 0.37 -12.15 -1.13
CA PRO A 113 1.81 -12.13 -0.88
C PRO A 113 2.68 -12.79 -1.96
N THR A 114 2.11 -13.66 -2.77
CA THR A 114 2.76 -14.37 -3.89
C THR A 114 2.77 -13.57 -5.20
N HIS A 115 2.01 -12.48 -5.28
CA HIS A 115 1.98 -11.61 -6.46
C HIS A 115 3.20 -10.68 -6.48
N PHE A 116 3.79 -10.44 -7.66
CA PHE A 116 5.03 -9.65 -7.79
C PHE A 116 4.94 -8.24 -7.16
N LEU A 117 3.79 -7.55 -7.29
CA LEU A 117 3.57 -6.27 -6.60
C LEU A 117 3.70 -6.39 -5.08
N ALA A 118 3.19 -7.47 -4.51
CA ALA A 118 3.27 -7.68 -3.07
C ALA A 118 4.71 -8.01 -2.67
N LEU A 119 5.52 -8.63 -3.52
CA LEU A 119 6.94 -8.85 -3.23
C LEU A 119 7.71 -7.53 -3.11
N ALA A 120 7.30 -6.48 -3.82
CA ALA A 120 7.85 -5.11 -3.71
C ALA A 120 7.34 -4.30 -2.50
N ARG A 121 6.59 -4.92 -1.57
CA ARG A 121 6.00 -4.22 -0.43
C ARG A 121 7.06 -3.79 0.58
N LYS A 122 6.88 -2.61 1.16
CA LYS A 122 7.78 -2.03 2.18
C LYS A 122 7.32 -2.34 3.61
N SER A 123 6.16 -2.98 3.79
CA SER A 123 5.60 -3.39 5.07
C SER A 123 4.63 -4.56 4.90
N LYS A 124 4.27 -5.23 6.00
CA LYS A 124 3.31 -6.34 6.05
C LYS A 124 2.16 -5.99 7.00
N PRO A 125 0.96 -5.62 6.50
CA PRO A 125 0.57 -5.48 5.11
C PRO A 125 1.10 -4.19 4.49
N ALA A 126 0.89 -3.98 3.20
CA ALA A 126 1.15 -2.69 2.54
C ALA A 126 -0.12 -2.05 2.00
N ILE A 127 -0.17 -0.72 2.09
CA ILE A 127 -1.27 0.09 1.54
C ILE A 127 -0.75 0.95 0.41
N HIS A 128 -1.43 0.88 -0.73
CA HIS A 128 -1.25 1.80 -1.84
C HIS A 128 -2.53 2.60 -2.09
N ILE A 129 -2.43 3.91 -2.28
CA ILE A 129 -3.59 4.79 -2.47
C ILE A 129 -3.37 5.60 -3.73
N THR A 130 -4.31 5.50 -4.65
CA THR A 130 -4.32 6.25 -5.92
C THR A 130 -5.63 6.99 -6.09
N TYR A 131 -5.58 8.06 -6.87
CA TYR A 131 -6.71 8.93 -7.17
C TYR A 131 -6.92 8.92 -8.69
N PRO A 132 -7.72 7.98 -9.23
CA PRO A 132 -8.06 7.98 -10.65
C PRO A 132 -8.61 9.36 -11.05
N SER A 133 -8.36 9.78 -12.30
CA SER A 133 -8.39 11.18 -12.72
C SER A 133 -9.75 11.85 -12.83
N GLU A 134 -10.84 11.23 -12.38
CA GLU A 134 -12.22 11.60 -12.73
C GLU A 134 -13.10 11.94 -11.52
N TYR A 135 -12.64 12.74 -10.57
CA TYR A 135 -13.46 13.01 -9.38
C TYR A 135 -13.47 14.47 -8.98
N LEU A 136 -14.67 14.99 -8.72
CA LEU A 136 -15.00 16.32 -8.25
C LEU A 136 -15.31 16.30 -6.75
N LEU A 137 -15.21 17.45 -6.09
CA LEU A 137 -15.38 17.59 -4.65
C LEU A 137 -16.79 17.17 -4.20
N ASN A 138 -16.86 16.24 -3.25
CA ASN A 138 -18.00 15.89 -2.39
C ASN A 138 -19.33 15.46 -3.00
N ALA A 139 -19.60 15.59 -4.30
CA ALA A 139 -20.98 15.43 -4.80
C ALA A 139 -22.03 16.17 -3.93
N ASN A 140 -21.65 17.27 -3.26
CA ASN A 140 -22.55 18.14 -2.49
C ASN A 140 -23.34 19.02 -3.46
N VAL A 141 -24.06 18.35 -4.36
CA VAL A 141 -24.88 18.95 -5.40
C VAL A 141 -26.31 19.18 -4.89
N THR A 142 -26.64 18.59 -3.74
CA THR A 142 -27.98 18.59 -3.13
C THR A 142 -27.89 18.81 -1.62
N SER A 143 -29.05 18.80 -0.95
CA SER A 143 -29.16 18.96 0.51
C SER A 143 -28.16 18.08 1.28
N ALA A 144 -27.61 18.64 2.38
CA ALA A 144 -26.73 17.92 3.31
C ALA A 144 -27.38 16.69 3.96
N THR A 145 -28.69 16.52 3.82
CA THR A 145 -29.46 15.36 4.30
C THR A 145 -29.60 14.23 3.27
N ALA A 146 -29.31 14.49 1.98
CA ALA A 146 -29.44 13.46 0.94
C ALA A 146 -28.38 12.37 1.09
N SER A 147 -28.74 11.13 0.79
CA SER A 147 -27.80 9.99 0.82
C SER A 147 -26.68 10.15 -0.22
N ILE A 148 -25.56 9.45 -0.03
CA ILE A 148 -24.44 9.50 -0.98
C ILE A 148 -24.83 8.97 -2.36
N HIS A 149 -25.75 8.00 -2.45
CA HIS A 149 -26.21 7.46 -3.71
C HIS A 149 -27.04 8.47 -4.49
N GLU A 150 -27.94 9.20 -3.83
CA GLU A 150 -28.73 10.27 -4.45
C GLU A 150 -27.82 11.41 -4.94
N ARG A 151 -26.86 11.83 -4.10
CA ARG A 151 -25.84 12.82 -4.47
C ARG A 151 -25.06 12.40 -5.71
N LEU A 152 -24.66 11.13 -5.77
CA LEU A 152 -23.96 10.58 -6.93
C LEU A 152 -24.83 10.50 -8.19
N GLY A 153 -26.12 10.20 -8.03
CA GLY A 153 -27.07 10.21 -9.13
C GLY A 153 -27.19 11.58 -9.78
N VAL A 154 -27.40 12.62 -8.96
CA VAL A 154 -27.48 14.01 -9.44
C VAL A 154 -26.15 14.45 -10.03
N PHE A 155 -25.03 14.10 -9.39
CA PHE A 155 -23.70 14.44 -9.90
C PHE A 155 -23.40 13.85 -11.28
N LYS A 156 -23.82 12.60 -11.53
CA LYS A 156 -23.62 11.93 -12.82
C LYS A 156 -24.58 12.39 -13.92
N SER A 157 -25.59 13.21 -13.57
CA SER A 157 -26.55 13.74 -14.53
C SER A 157 -25.87 14.58 -15.62
N ASN A 158 -26.42 14.53 -16.82
CA ASN A 158 -25.92 15.33 -17.95
C ASN A 158 -26.03 16.83 -17.68
N GLU A 159 -27.06 17.25 -16.93
CA GLU A 159 -27.26 18.64 -16.53
C GLU A 159 -26.12 19.13 -15.63
N MET A 160 -25.74 18.35 -14.62
CA MET A 160 -24.65 18.72 -13.72
C MET A 160 -23.30 18.76 -14.44
N LYS A 161 -23.05 17.80 -15.34
CA LYS A 161 -21.86 17.81 -16.20
C LYS A 161 -21.79 19.07 -17.06
N ALA A 162 -22.90 19.50 -17.65
CA ALA A 162 -22.96 20.72 -18.46
C ALA A 162 -22.66 21.97 -17.62
N ARG A 163 -23.28 22.08 -16.43
CA ARG A 163 -23.00 23.19 -15.48
C ARG A 163 -21.55 23.22 -15.03
N LEU A 164 -20.95 22.06 -14.77
CA LEU A 164 -19.55 21.97 -14.35
C LEU A 164 -18.58 22.38 -15.46
N LEU A 165 -18.90 22.13 -16.72
CA LEU A 165 -18.13 22.61 -17.87
C LEU A 165 -18.23 24.14 -17.98
N GLU A 166 -19.42 24.69 -17.81
CA GLU A 166 -19.68 26.15 -17.84
C GLU A 166 -18.92 26.88 -16.72
N VAL A 167 -19.06 26.39 -15.48
CA VAL A 167 -18.37 26.94 -14.29
C VAL A 167 -16.85 26.69 -14.37
N GLY A 168 -16.43 25.55 -14.92
CA GLY A 168 -15.02 25.22 -15.13
C GLY A 168 -14.32 26.24 -16.02
N GLY A 169 -14.99 26.73 -17.07
CA GLY A 169 -14.47 27.81 -17.93
C GLY A 169 -14.24 29.13 -17.17
N LEU A 170 -15.11 29.44 -16.20
CA LEU A 170 -15.02 30.67 -15.40
C LEU A 170 -13.94 30.61 -14.31
N LEU A 171 -13.68 29.42 -13.76
CA LEU A 171 -12.81 29.22 -12.59
C LEU A 171 -11.37 28.83 -12.93
N GLN A 172 -11.03 28.56 -14.21
CA GLN A 172 -9.67 28.22 -14.65
C GLN A 172 -8.60 29.25 -14.24
N SER A 173 -8.99 30.48 -13.90
CA SER A 173 -8.10 31.53 -13.40
C SER A 173 -7.66 31.39 -11.93
N ARG A 174 -8.25 30.47 -11.13
CA ARG A 174 -8.06 30.42 -9.65
C ARG A 174 -7.48 29.12 -9.10
N GLY A 175 -7.03 28.19 -9.95
CA GLY A 175 -6.39 26.93 -9.55
C GLY A 175 -7.21 25.68 -9.92
N SER A 176 -6.69 24.49 -9.60
CA SER A 176 -7.37 23.24 -9.95
C SER A 176 -8.66 23.06 -9.15
N LEU A 177 -9.75 22.70 -9.83
CA LEU A 177 -11.02 22.29 -9.22
C LEU A 177 -11.07 20.79 -8.90
N VAL A 178 -10.01 20.05 -9.22
CA VAL A 178 -9.98 18.62 -9.05
C VAL A 178 -9.46 18.32 -7.64
N PRO A 179 -10.27 17.78 -6.71
CA PRO A 179 -9.83 17.50 -5.33
C PRO A 179 -8.58 16.62 -5.23
N LYS A 180 -8.35 15.76 -6.24
CA LYS A 180 -7.11 14.98 -6.32
C LYS A 180 -5.86 15.86 -6.36
N ASP A 181 -5.94 17.11 -6.82
CA ASP A 181 -4.82 18.04 -6.91
C ASP A 181 -4.60 18.78 -5.59
N TRP A 182 -5.57 18.72 -4.67
CA TRP A 182 -5.50 19.37 -3.36
C TRP A 182 -4.75 18.50 -2.35
N SER A 183 -3.54 18.93 -1.98
CA SER A 183 -2.64 18.17 -1.09
C SER A 183 -3.27 17.88 0.27
N TYR A 184 -3.97 18.85 0.87
CA TYR A 184 -4.58 18.69 2.19
C TYR A 184 -5.67 17.59 2.20
N LEU A 185 -6.48 17.51 1.14
CA LEU A 185 -7.49 16.45 0.98
C LEU A 185 -6.84 15.08 0.83
N ARG A 186 -5.80 14.96 0.01
CA ARG A 186 -5.03 13.72 -0.13
C ARG A 186 -4.41 13.29 1.20
N VAL A 187 -3.85 14.23 1.97
CA VAL A 187 -3.25 13.93 3.28
C VAL A 187 -4.32 13.48 4.27
N LYS A 188 -5.46 14.18 4.35
CA LYS A 188 -6.57 13.85 5.23
C LYS A 188 -7.07 12.42 4.96
N ILE A 189 -7.41 12.10 3.72
CA ILE A 189 -7.88 10.74 3.36
C ILE A 189 -6.86 9.67 3.69
N ARG A 190 -5.59 9.90 3.38
CA ARG A 190 -4.55 8.90 3.68
C ARG A 190 -4.48 8.61 5.17
N LYS A 191 -4.56 9.64 6.02
CA LYS A 191 -4.55 9.47 7.48
C LYS A 191 -5.76 8.66 7.94
N GLU A 192 -6.96 9.07 7.56
CA GLU A 192 -8.20 8.41 7.97
C GLU A 192 -8.28 6.95 7.49
N LEU A 193 -7.96 6.73 6.22
CA LEU A 193 -7.95 5.39 5.62
C LEU A 193 -6.95 4.48 6.32
N ARG A 194 -5.70 4.93 6.49
CA ARG A 194 -4.65 4.11 7.10
C ARG A 194 -4.96 3.76 8.55
N ARG A 195 -5.50 4.72 9.32
CA ARG A 195 -5.88 4.50 10.72
C ARG A 195 -7.02 3.49 10.83
N SER A 196 -8.08 3.69 10.04
CA SER A 196 -9.25 2.81 10.04
C SER A 196 -8.91 1.41 9.54
N PHE A 197 -8.09 1.32 8.49
CA PHE A 197 -7.57 0.06 7.99
C PHE A 197 -6.78 -0.67 9.06
N LEU A 198 -5.79 -0.01 9.67
CA LEU A 198 -4.87 -0.67 10.59
C LEU A 198 -5.60 -1.16 11.84
N SER A 199 -6.49 -0.33 12.38
CA SER A 199 -7.34 -0.71 13.51
C SER A 199 -8.14 -1.98 13.20
N GLU A 200 -8.85 -2.02 12.06
CA GLU A 200 -9.62 -3.21 11.69
C GLU A 200 -8.73 -4.41 11.36
N TRP A 201 -7.60 -4.19 10.71
CA TRP A 201 -6.67 -5.26 10.33
C TRP A 201 -6.09 -5.94 11.57
N CYS A 202 -5.74 -5.17 12.60
CA CYS A 202 -5.31 -5.67 13.91
C CYS A 202 -6.45 -6.36 14.66
N ASN A 203 -7.67 -5.80 14.65
CA ASN A 203 -8.83 -6.43 15.28
C ASN A 203 -9.12 -7.84 14.72
N LEU A 204 -8.82 -8.05 13.44
CA LEU A 204 -8.96 -9.33 12.74
C LEU A 204 -7.67 -10.18 12.79
N ARG A 205 -6.83 -9.98 13.81
CA ARG A 205 -5.64 -10.81 14.12
C ARG A 205 -4.59 -10.87 13.00
N GLY A 206 -4.48 -9.78 12.23
CA GLY A 206 -3.51 -9.65 11.15
C GLY A 206 -2.05 -9.81 11.60
N PRO A 207 -1.59 -9.10 12.65
CA PRO A 207 -0.21 -9.19 13.13
C PRO A 207 0.17 -10.64 13.49
N GLU A 208 -0.70 -11.34 14.21
CA GLU A 208 -0.51 -12.71 14.65
C GLU A 208 -0.41 -13.67 13.47
N ALA A 209 -1.22 -13.47 12.42
CA ALA A 209 -1.12 -14.25 11.18
C ALA A 209 0.21 -14.03 10.44
N VAL A 210 0.70 -12.79 10.40
CA VAL A 210 2.01 -12.48 9.82
C VAL A 210 3.14 -13.14 10.62
N MET A 211 3.09 -13.04 11.95
CA MET A 211 4.08 -13.64 12.84
C MET A 211 4.08 -15.16 12.70
N ALA A 212 2.93 -15.81 12.82
CA ALA A 212 2.82 -17.26 12.67
C ALA A 212 3.43 -17.74 11.35
N LYS A 213 3.16 -17.04 10.24
CA LYS A 213 3.72 -17.40 8.93
C LYS A 213 5.25 -17.24 8.83
N ILE A 214 5.85 -16.32 9.58
CA ILE A 214 7.30 -16.06 9.53
C ILE A 214 8.08 -17.05 10.39
N TYR A 215 7.56 -17.40 11.57
CA TYR A 215 8.29 -18.21 12.55
C TYR A 215 8.05 -19.71 12.39
N LEU A 216 6.85 -20.14 11.98
CA LEU A 216 6.52 -21.57 11.85
C LEU A 216 7.47 -22.34 10.91
N PRO A 217 7.83 -21.84 9.71
CA PRO A 217 8.69 -22.60 8.79
C PRO A 217 10.14 -22.71 9.27
N LYS A 218 10.56 -21.90 10.25
CA LYS A 218 11.96 -21.85 10.70
C LYS A 218 12.25 -22.81 11.86
N GLY A 219 11.26 -23.58 12.33
CA GLY A 219 11.39 -24.41 13.52
C GLY A 219 11.75 -23.62 14.78
N ILE A 220 11.62 -22.29 14.72
CA ILE A 220 11.82 -21.41 15.86
C ILE A 220 10.55 -21.53 16.67
N GLU A 221 10.66 -21.99 17.92
CA GLU A 221 9.56 -21.91 18.88
C GLU A 221 9.01 -20.50 18.80
N VAL A 222 7.76 -20.41 18.34
CA VAL A 222 7.06 -19.13 18.25
C VAL A 222 7.17 -18.50 19.63
N VAL A 223 7.36 -17.19 19.67
CA VAL A 223 7.37 -16.38 20.90
C VAL A 223 6.47 -17.05 21.95
N PRO A 224 6.94 -17.33 23.19
CA PRO A 224 6.29 -18.24 24.15
C PRO A 224 4.78 -18.04 24.39
N ASP A 225 4.22 -16.91 23.97
CA ASP A 225 2.81 -16.52 24.08
C ASP A 225 1.88 -17.02 22.96
N ILE A 226 2.38 -17.44 21.79
CA ILE A 226 1.51 -17.99 20.73
C ILE A 226 1.54 -19.51 20.82
N SER A 227 0.71 -20.07 21.71
CA SER A 227 0.56 -21.51 21.83
C SER A 227 0.17 -22.15 20.48
N SER A 228 0.52 -23.42 20.28
CA SER A 228 0.18 -24.16 19.06
C SER A 228 -1.32 -24.17 18.74
N LEU A 229 -2.18 -24.13 19.76
CA LEU A 229 -3.64 -23.98 19.65
C LEU A 229 -4.05 -22.66 18.97
N VAL A 230 -3.36 -21.56 19.30
CA VAL A 230 -3.62 -20.23 18.73
C VAL A 230 -3.23 -20.20 17.24
N ILE A 231 -2.20 -20.95 16.83
CA ILE A 231 -1.77 -21.04 15.42
C ILE A 231 -2.81 -21.78 14.58
N SER A 232 -3.33 -22.92 15.07
CA SER A 232 -4.38 -23.66 14.36
C SER A 232 -5.65 -22.84 14.21
N ASP A 233 -5.90 -21.86 15.07
CA ASP A 233 -7.06 -20.95 14.94
C ASP A 233 -6.84 -19.83 13.91
N ILE A 234 -5.58 -19.53 13.57
CA ILE A 234 -5.22 -18.42 12.68
C ILE A 234 -4.94 -18.90 11.25
N LEU A 235 -4.21 -20.00 11.10
CA LEU A 235 -3.73 -20.49 9.81
C LEU A 235 -4.44 -21.78 9.39
N ASP A 236 -4.69 -21.92 8.08
CA ASP A 236 -5.17 -23.14 7.45
C ASP A 236 -4.04 -24.18 7.30
N SER A 237 -4.39 -25.37 6.81
CA SER A 237 -3.44 -26.47 6.59
C SER A 237 -2.35 -26.16 5.55
N LYS A 238 -2.53 -25.11 4.73
CA LYS A 238 -1.54 -24.63 3.75
C LYS A 238 -0.71 -23.45 4.30
N GLY A 239 -0.83 -23.13 5.60
CA GLY A 239 -0.12 -22.02 6.23
C GLY A 239 -0.61 -20.62 5.80
N ARG A 240 -1.84 -20.53 5.31
CA ARG A 240 -2.48 -19.26 4.90
C ARG A 240 -3.46 -18.80 6.00
N PRO A 241 -3.69 -17.49 6.18
CA PRO A 241 -4.71 -17.01 7.12
C PRO A 241 -6.09 -17.60 6.81
N LYS A 242 -6.80 -18.11 7.82
CA LYS A 242 -8.18 -18.60 7.71
C LYS A 242 -9.16 -17.49 7.33
N GLU A 243 -10.36 -17.87 6.91
CA GLU A 243 -11.47 -16.93 6.77
C GLU A 243 -11.78 -16.29 8.13
N GLY A 244 -12.07 -14.98 8.13
CA GLY A 244 -12.21 -14.18 9.35
C GLY A 244 -10.90 -13.61 9.90
N VAL A 245 -9.74 -14.09 9.41
CA VAL A 245 -8.42 -13.56 9.77
C VAL A 245 -7.90 -12.64 8.67
N SER A 246 -7.40 -11.49 9.07
CA SER A 246 -6.79 -10.50 8.19
C SER A 246 -5.66 -11.09 7.35
N LYS A 247 -5.69 -10.81 6.05
CA LYS A 247 -4.68 -11.33 5.11
C LYS A 247 -3.53 -10.34 4.94
N ASP A 248 -2.29 -10.84 4.88
CA ASP A 248 -1.12 -10.06 4.43
C ASP A 248 -1.16 -9.88 2.91
N GLY A 249 -0.58 -8.80 2.39
CA GLY A 249 -0.54 -8.50 0.96
C GLY A 249 -0.51 -7.00 0.71
N VAL A 250 -0.93 -6.62 -0.49
CA VAL A 250 -1.10 -5.22 -0.89
C VAL A 250 -2.57 -4.89 -0.99
N TYR A 251 -2.97 -3.86 -0.26
CA TYR A 251 -4.29 -3.25 -0.31
C TYR A 251 -4.19 -1.96 -1.11
N HIS A 252 -4.63 -2.00 -2.36
CA HIS A 252 -4.60 -0.87 -3.28
C HIS A 252 -5.98 -0.21 -3.37
N TYR A 253 -6.12 0.92 -2.68
CA TYR A 253 -7.31 1.75 -2.70
C TYR A 253 -7.28 2.74 -3.86
N LYS A 254 -8.31 2.67 -4.72
CA LYS A 254 -8.61 3.66 -5.77
C LYS A 254 -9.72 4.57 -5.27
N ILE A 255 -9.36 5.75 -4.77
CA ILE A 255 -10.30 6.70 -4.20
C ILE A 255 -11.15 7.33 -5.30
N LYS A 256 -12.47 7.16 -5.20
CA LYS A 256 -13.48 7.74 -6.09
C LYS A 256 -14.08 9.02 -5.52
N ILE A 257 -14.29 9.10 -4.22
CA ILE A 257 -14.93 10.27 -3.60
C ILE A 257 -14.14 10.65 -2.37
N PHE A 258 -13.90 11.95 -2.24
CA PHE A 258 -13.31 12.50 -1.02
C PHE A 258 -14.44 12.73 -0.01
N PRO A 259 -14.38 12.16 1.21
CA PRO A 259 -15.39 12.41 2.22
C PRO A 259 -15.20 13.79 2.86
N ASP A 260 -16.31 14.34 3.35
CA ASP A 260 -16.38 15.57 4.14
C ASP A 260 -16.72 15.28 5.60
N CYS A 261 -16.94 16.33 6.40
CA CYS A 261 -17.28 16.19 7.81
C CYS A 261 -18.60 15.44 8.07
N HIS A 262 -19.48 15.31 7.07
CA HIS A 262 -20.77 14.60 7.22
C HIS A 262 -20.72 13.16 6.70
N THR A 263 -19.74 12.85 5.85
CA THR A 263 -19.61 11.54 5.19
C THR A 263 -18.37 10.77 5.61
N ASN A 264 -17.56 11.33 6.51
CA ASN A 264 -16.33 10.69 6.99
C ASN A 264 -16.59 9.39 7.73
N ASP A 265 -17.63 9.32 8.57
CA ASP A 265 -17.93 8.13 9.35
C ASP A 265 -18.32 6.96 8.43
N ASN A 266 -19.17 7.23 7.44
CA ASN A 266 -19.51 6.26 6.40
C ASN A 266 -18.26 5.80 5.63
N PHE A 267 -17.34 6.71 5.30
CA PHE A 267 -16.08 6.34 4.65
C PHE A 267 -15.22 5.43 5.54
N VAL A 268 -15.11 5.74 6.83
CA VAL A 268 -14.38 4.93 7.81
C VAL A 268 -14.99 3.53 7.92
N ASP A 269 -16.31 3.43 7.99
CA ASP A 269 -17.01 2.16 8.08
C ASP A 269 -16.86 1.33 6.81
N GLU A 270 -16.89 1.96 5.63
CA GLU A 270 -16.59 1.30 4.35
C GLU A 270 -15.15 0.79 4.29
N VAL A 271 -14.18 1.53 4.82
CA VAL A 271 -12.79 1.05 4.94
C VAL A 271 -12.74 -0.20 5.82
N LYS A 272 -13.36 -0.19 7.00
CA LYS A 272 -13.40 -1.37 7.88
C LYS A 272 -14.11 -2.55 7.21
N CYS A 273 -15.24 -2.30 6.56
CA CYS A 273 -15.99 -3.31 5.79
C CYS A 273 -15.11 -3.95 4.71
N SER A 274 -14.31 -3.15 4.00
CA SER A 274 -13.39 -3.65 2.98
C SER A 274 -12.32 -4.58 3.55
N VAL A 275 -11.79 -4.32 4.75
CA VAL A 275 -10.81 -5.19 5.42
C VAL A 275 -11.46 -6.50 5.85
N ARG A 276 -12.64 -6.46 6.48
CA ARG A 276 -13.43 -7.65 6.83
C ARG A 276 -13.76 -8.49 5.60
N HIS A 277 -14.13 -7.83 4.51
CA HIS A 277 -14.43 -8.50 3.25
C HIS A 277 -13.23 -9.32 2.79
N VAL A 278 -12.03 -8.71 2.73
CA VAL A 278 -10.80 -9.43 2.36
C VAL A 278 -10.47 -10.55 3.35
N ALA A 279 -10.62 -10.33 4.65
CA ALA A 279 -10.41 -11.35 5.68
C ALA A 279 -11.31 -12.58 5.49
N ASN A 280 -12.53 -12.40 4.97
CA ASN A 280 -13.49 -13.48 4.71
C ASN A 280 -13.37 -14.12 3.32
N LEU A 281 -12.51 -13.63 2.44
CA LEU A 281 -12.29 -14.28 1.14
C LEU A 281 -11.67 -15.66 1.31
N ASN A 282 -12.27 -16.67 0.70
CA ASN A 282 -11.66 -17.99 0.57
C ASN A 282 -10.44 -17.93 -0.35
N TRP A 283 -9.27 -18.40 0.10
CA TRP A 283 -8.03 -18.34 -0.69
C TRP A 283 -8.11 -19.06 -2.02
N ASP A 284 -8.72 -20.25 -2.04
CA ASP A 284 -8.77 -21.06 -3.26
C ASP A 284 -9.69 -20.38 -4.29
N LYS A 285 -10.81 -19.79 -3.87
CA LYS A 285 -11.66 -18.97 -4.75
C LYS A 285 -11.01 -17.65 -5.17
N LEU A 286 -10.22 -17.03 -4.28
CA LEU A 286 -9.55 -15.76 -4.54
C LEU A 286 -8.47 -15.86 -5.61
N LEU A 287 -7.75 -16.98 -5.65
CA LEU A 287 -6.63 -17.18 -6.57
C LEU A 287 -7.09 -17.71 -7.93
N ILE A 288 -8.23 -18.39 -8.00
CA ILE A 288 -8.72 -19.03 -9.21
C ILE A 288 -9.54 -18.04 -10.06
N ASP A 289 -9.17 -17.90 -11.34
CA ASP A 289 -9.93 -17.18 -12.35
C ASP A 289 -11.11 -18.03 -12.91
N LYS A 290 -12.01 -17.41 -13.68
CA LYS A 290 -13.14 -18.06 -14.37
C LYS A 290 -12.73 -19.27 -15.23
N GLY A 291 -11.47 -19.33 -15.67
CA GLY A 291 -10.89 -20.45 -16.42
C GLY A 291 -10.13 -21.49 -15.57
N ALA A 292 -10.39 -21.55 -14.25
CA ALA A 292 -9.71 -22.45 -13.30
C ALA A 292 -8.19 -22.24 -13.16
N ARG A 293 -7.62 -21.18 -13.74
CA ARG A 293 -6.18 -20.86 -13.65
C ARG A 293 -5.92 -19.88 -12.51
N ASN A 294 -4.78 -20.04 -11.85
CA ASN A 294 -4.35 -19.08 -10.84
C ASN A 294 -3.97 -17.75 -11.52
N TRP A 295 -4.72 -16.69 -11.26
CA TRP A 295 -4.50 -15.41 -11.91
C TRP A 295 -3.19 -14.74 -11.47
N VAL A 296 -2.71 -15.08 -10.27
CA VAL A 296 -1.43 -14.58 -9.73
C VAL A 296 -0.27 -15.19 -10.50
N ASP A 297 -0.32 -16.49 -10.78
CA ASP A 297 0.74 -17.18 -11.52
C ASP A 297 0.79 -16.67 -12.96
N ASN A 298 -0.38 -16.47 -13.58
CA ASN A 298 -0.46 -15.83 -14.89
C ASN A 298 0.05 -14.38 -14.88
N ALA A 299 -0.24 -13.59 -13.84
CA ALA A 299 0.29 -12.24 -13.73
C ALA A 299 1.82 -12.23 -13.57
N ASN A 300 2.36 -13.17 -12.79
CA ASN A 300 3.79 -13.32 -12.55
C ASN A 300 4.54 -13.85 -13.79
N SER A 301 3.95 -14.78 -14.55
CA SER A 301 4.58 -15.37 -15.75
C SER A 301 4.66 -14.39 -16.92
N ASN A 302 3.74 -13.42 -16.98
CA ASN A 302 3.70 -12.39 -18.03
C ASN A 302 4.65 -11.21 -17.76
N LEU A 303 5.48 -11.27 -16.71
CA LEU A 303 6.42 -10.20 -16.38
C LEU A 303 7.63 -10.21 -17.32
N ASN A 304 7.89 -9.07 -17.93
CA ASN A 304 9.19 -8.79 -18.53
C ASN A 304 10.20 -8.45 -17.40
N LEU A 305 10.79 -9.50 -16.81
CA LEU A 305 11.74 -9.38 -15.71
C LEU A 305 13.01 -8.61 -16.09
N SER A 306 13.48 -8.75 -17.33
CA SER A 306 14.64 -8.02 -17.83
C SER A 306 14.41 -6.51 -17.79
N LYS A 307 13.23 -6.04 -18.24
CA LYS A 307 12.84 -4.62 -18.14
C LYS A 307 12.71 -4.20 -16.67
N LEU A 308 11.96 -4.96 -15.87
CA LEU A 308 11.72 -4.62 -14.46
C LEU A 308 13.03 -4.50 -13.67
N ASN A 309 13.92 -5.49 -13.80
CA ASN A 309 15.22 -5.50 -13.12
C ASN A 309 16.16 -4.38 -13.62
N ARG A 310 16.13 -4.06 -14.91
CA ARG A 310 16.86 -2.91 -15.45
C ARG A 310 16.37 -1.60 -14.86
N ASP A 311 15.06 -1.44 -14.73
CA ASP A 311 14.46 -0.22 -14.18
C ASP A 311 14.76 -0.07 -12.68
N LEU A 312 14.79 -1.19 -11.93
CA LEU A 312 15.25 -1.21 -10.53
C LEU A 312 16.74 -0.84 -10.41
N SER A 313 17.58 -1.42 -11.26
CA SER A 313 19.03 -1.15 -11.27
C SER A 313 19.35 0.31 -11.63
N LYS A 314 18.63 0.91 -12.57
CA LYS A 314 18.78 2.33 -12.93
C LYS A 314 18.49 3.28 -11.76
N LEU A 315 17.63 2.85 -10.83
CA LEU A 315 17.26 3.61 -9.64
C LEU A 315 18.11 3.22 -8.42
N GLU A 316 19.19 2.46 -8.63
CA GLU A 316 20.09 1.97 -7.58
C GLU A 316 19.37 1.20 -6.47
N ILE A 317 18.25 0.58 -6.81
CA ILE A 317 17.48 -0.22 -5.87
C ILE A 317 18.16 -1.60 -5.80
N PRO A 318 18.63 -2.05 -4.61
CA PRO A 318 19.44 -3.27 -4.46
C PRO A 318 18.57 -4.55 -4.49
N TYR A 319 17.63 -4.60 -5.43
CA TYR A 319 16.55 -5.59 -5.49
C TYR A 319 16.46 -6.14 -6.91
N LYS A 320 16.32 -7.47 -7.02
CA LYS A 320 16.20 -8.17 -8.29
C LYS A 320 15.15 -9.28 -8.18
N TYR A 321 14.30 -9.37 -9.19
CA TYR A 321 13.35 -10.45 -9.36
C TYR A 321 13.98 -11.60 -10.13
N HIS A 322 13.73 -12.82 -9.65
CA HIS A 322 14.19 -14.06 -10.25
C HIS A 322 13.01 -15.02 -10.39
N LEU A 323 12.93 -15.71 -11.53
CA LEU A 323 12.10 -16.91 -11.64
C LEU A 323 12.79 -18.01 -10.84
N ILE A 324 11.99 -18.78 -10.11
CA ILE A 324 12.46 -20.01 -9.50
C ILE A 324 11.80 -21.12 -10.29
N GLU A 325 12.64 -21.84 -11.02
CA GLU A 325 12.27 -23.10 -11.65
C GLU A 325 12.36 -24.17 -10.57
N HIS A 326 11.20 -24.72 -10.20
CA HIS A 326 11.14 -25.90 -9.35
C HIS A 326 11.34 -27.11 -10.26
N ASN A 327 12.59 -27.61 -10.31
CA ASN A 327 12.91 -28.90 -10.93
C ASN A 327 12.48 -30.05 -10.05
#